data_AF-B5X8G8-F1
#
_entry.id   AF-B5X8G8-F1
#
_cell.length_a   1.000
_cell.length_b   1.000
_cell.length_c   1.000
_cell.angle_alpha   90.00
_cell.angle_beta   90.00
_cell.angle_gamma   90.00
#
_symmetry.space_group_name_H-M   'P 1'
#
loop_
_entity.id
_entity.type
_entity.pdbx_description
1 polymer ?
#
loop_
_entity_poly.entity_id
_entity_poly.type
_entity_poly.pdbx_seq_one_letter_code
_entity_poly.pdbx_strand_id
1 'polypeptide(L)'
;MSPACGMLLDETPLFEPALLQELDWSSKTVSFSPPISPSQPGEGLVLRPLCTADFNRGFYKVLSQLTTVGDVTPEQFIKKFEHMKKTGDYYVIVVEDTNLGQIVATATLITEHKFIHSCAKRGRVEEVVVSDVCRENSWGNC
;
A
#
# COMPACT_ATOMS: atom_id res chain seq x y z
N MET A 1 -12.48 -6.49 -35.82
CA MET A 1 -11.36 -6.73 -34.90
C MET A 1 -11.18 -5.46 -34.10
N SER A 2 -11.74 -5.41 -32.88
CA SER A 2 -11.55 -4.26 -31.99
C SER A 2 -10.09 -4.20 -31.56
N PRO A 3 -9.48 -3.01 -31.45
CA PRO A 3 -8.11 -2.93 -30.96
C PRO A 3 -8.11 -3.40 -29.50
N ALA A 4 -7.15 -4.23 -29.15
CA ALA A 4 -6.86 -4.51 -27.75
C ALA A 4 -6.59 -3.15 -27.08
N CYS A 5 -7.53 -2.68 -26.27
CA CYS A 5 -7.36 -1.50 -25.44
C CYS A 5 -6.12 -1.78 -24.58
N GLY A 6 -5.00 -1.13 -24.91
CA GLY A 6 -3.78 -1.27 -24.12
C GLY A 6 -4.13 -0.85 -22.70
N MET A 7 -4.13 -1.79 -21.77
CA MET A 7 -4.40 -1.48 -20.37
C MET A 7 -3.22 -0.67 -19.85
N LEU A 8 -3.39 0.65 -19.83
CA LEU A 8 -2.40 1.57 -19.29
C LEU A 8 -2.47 1.48 -17.77
N LEU A 9 -1.31 1.26 -17.15
CA LEU A 9 -1.15 1.46 -15.72
C LEU A 9 -1.27 2.96 -15.44
N ASP A 10 -2.04 3.30 -14.42
CA ASP A 10 -2.40 4.66 -14.05
C ASP A 10 -2.17 4.94 -12.56
N GLU A 11 -2.33 6.21 -12.19
CA GLU A 11 -2.19 6.71 -10.82
C GLU A 11 -3.49 6.60 -10.02
N THR A 12 -4.50 5.88 -10.55
CA THR A 12 -5.79 5.80 -9.89
C THR A 12 -5.65 5.01 -8.59
N PRO A 13 -5.99 5.58 -7.42
CA PRO A 13 -5.78 4.90 -6.14
C PRO A 13 -6.80 3.77 -5.92
N LEU A 14 -6.38 2.77 -5.15
CA LEU A 14 -7.20 1.60 -4.78
C LEU A 14 -8.43 1.99 -3.95
N PHE A 15 -8.25 2.94 -3.03
CA PHE A 15 -9.29 3.50 -2.18
C PHE A 15 -9.05 5.01 -1.98
N GLU A 16 -10.00 5.71 -1.39
CA GLU A 16 -9.93 7.16 -1.18
C GLU A 16 -8.73 7.57 -0.31
N PRO A 17 -7.74 8.34 -0.83
CA PRO A 17 -6.56 8.73 -0.06
C PRO A 17 -6.86 9.57 1.18
N ALA A 18 -7.99 10.30 1.18
CA ALA A 18 -8.44 11.12 2.31
C ALA A 18 -8.61 10.29 3.59
N LEU A 19 -8.97 9.01 3.48
CA LEU A 19 -9.12 8.12 4.64
C LEU A 19 -7.83 7.98 5.46
N LEU A 20 -6.65 8.12 4.85
CA LEU A 20 -5.37 8.09 5.56
C LEU A 20 -5.07 9.41 6.28
N GLN A 21 -5.55 10.52 5.73
CA GLN A 21 -5.34 11.87 6.28
C GLN A 21 -6.30 12.18 7.42
N GLU A 22 -7.49 11.59 7.39
CA GLU A 22 -8.53 11.73 8.41
C GLU A 22 -8.34 10.78 9.62
N LEU A 23 -7.29 9.96 9.62
CA LEU A 23 -6.99 9.07 10.74
C LEU A 23 -6.73 9.90 12.02
N ASP A 24 -7.45 9.56 13.09
CA ASP A 24 -7.17 10.13 14.41
C ASP A 24 -5.81 9.65 14.93
N TRP A 25 -4.79 10.46 14.70
CA TRP A 25 -3.42 10.21 15.14
C TRP A 25 -3.16 10.68 16.58
N SER A 26 -4.16 11.29 17.24
CA SER A 26 -3.99 11.86 18.59
C SER A 26 -3.85 10.77 19.65
N SER A 27 -4.46 9.59 19.44
CA SER A 27 -4.43 8.46 20.36
C SER A 27 -3.27 7.47 20.12
N LYS A 28 -2.23 7.87 19.38
CA LYS A 28 -1.09 6.99 19.10
C LYS A 28 -0.39 6.57 20.40
N THR A 29 -0.13 5.27 20.53
CA THR A 29 0.60 4.70 21.68
C THR A 29 2.11 4.61 21.45
N VAL A 30 2.56 4.88 20.22
CA VAL A 30 3.96 4.78 19.80
C VAL A 30 4.53 6.19 19.62
N SER A 31 5.70 6.43 20.22
CA SER A 31 6.50 7.63 19.98
C SER A 31 7.43 7.43 18.79
N PHE A 32 7.54 8.45 17.94
CA PHE A 32 8.47 8.49 16.82
C PHE A 32 9.43 9.65 17.03
N SER A 33 10.72 9.42 16.79
CA SER A 33 11.78 10.42 16.86
C SER A 33 12.65 10.28 15.60
N PRO A 34 12.55 11.19 14.62
CA PRO A 34 11.72 12.40 14.59
C PRO A 34 10.21 12.10 14.56
N PRO A 35 9.35 13.07 14.94
CA PRO A 35 7.90 12.88 14.90
C PRO A 35 7.42 12.73 13.46
N ILE A 36 6.75 11.61 13.17
CA ILE A 36 6.10 11.33 11.89
C ILE A 36 4.59 11.20 12.04
N SER A 37 3.88 11.39 10.93
CA SER A 37 2.43 11.22 10.79
C SER A 37 2.07 10.64 9.41
N PRO A 38 0.84 10.16 9.20
CA PRO A 38 0.38 9.75 7.87
C PRO A 38 0.52 10.86 6.80
N SER A 39 0.36 12.12 7.21
CA SER A 39 0.53 13.30 6.34
C SER A 39 2.00 13.67 6.10
N GLN A 40 2.91 13.26 6.99
CA GLN A 40 4.33 13.56 6.93
C GLN A 40 5.13 12.33 7.42
N PRO A 41 5.23 11.29 6.58
CA PRO A 41 5.83 10.01 6.98
C PRO A 41 7.36 10.06 7.07
N GLY A 42 7.99 11.09 6.49
CA GLY A 42 9.43 11.30 6.44
C GLY A 42 9.79 12.22 5.28
N GLU A 43 11.00 12.77 5.26
CA GLU A 43 11.48 13.56 4.12
C GLU A 43 11.59 12.67 2.87
N GLY A 44 11.09 13.15 1.73
CA GLY A 44 11.10 12.38 0.48
C GLY A 44 10.15 11.16 0.44
N LEU A 45 9.37 10.91 1.50
CA LEU A 45 8.45 9.78 1.58
C LEU A 45 6.99 10.20 1.44
N VAL A 46 6.20 9.38 0.75
CA VAL A 46 4.74 9.55 0.63
C VAL A 46 4.04 8.26 1.02
N LEU A 47 3.10 8.36 1.95
CA LEU A 47 2.20 7.27 2.35
C LEU A 47 0.87 7.44 1.63
N ARG A 48 0.49 6.45 0.81
CA ARG A 48 -0.70 6.54 -0.05
C ARG A 48 -1.30 5.17 -0.36
N PRO A 49 -2.53 5.10 -0.90
CA PRO A 49 -3.07 3.87 -1.45
C PRO A 49 -2.23 3.37 -2.62
N LEU A 50 -2.22 2.04 -2.80
CA LEU A 50 -1.69 1.41 -4.01
C LEU A 50 -2.41 1.94 -5.27
N CYS A 51 -1.68 2.14 -6.36
CA CYS A 51 -2.23 2.38 -7.70
C CYS A 51 -1.68 1.35 -8.70
N THR A 52 -2.24 1.30 -9.91
CA THR A 52 -1.79 0.30 -10.88
C THR A 52 -0.38 0.60 -11.41
N ALA A 53 0.02 1.88 -11.51
CA ALA A 53 1.38 2.28 -11.86
C ALA A 53 2.47 1.73 -10.92
N ASP A 54 2.12 1.37 -9.68
CA ASP A 54 3.06 0.82 -8.70
C ASP A 54 3.64 -0.54 -9.09
N PHE A 55 3.00 -1.23 -10.05
CA PHE A 55 3.59 -2.41 -10.68
C PHE A 55 5.00 -2.11 -11.22
N ASN A 56 5.18 -0.95 -11.85
CA ASN A 56 6.45 -0.51 -12.42
C ASN A 56 7.36 0.18 -11.38
N ARG A 57 6.83 0.54 -10.21
CA ARG A 57 7.59 1.20 -9.13
C ARG A 57 8.16 0.21 -8.11
N GLY A 58 8.21 -1.08 -8.45
CA GLY A 58 8.86 -2.09 -7.62
C GLY A 58 7.99 -2.66 -6.50
N PHE A 59 6.65 -2.56 -6.57
CA PHE A 59 5.75 -3.14 -5.58
C PHE A 59 6.02 -4.63 -5.30
N TYR A 60 6.11 -5.46 -6.35
CA TYR A 60 6.42 -6.88 -6.21
C TYR A 60 7.84 -7.15 -5.73
N LYS A 61 8.80 -6.24 -5.99
CA LYS A 61 10.16 -6.34 -5.46
C LYS A 61 10.14 -6.23 -3.94
N VAL A 62 9.35 -5.33 -3.37
CA VAL A 62 9.17 -5.22 -1.91
C VAL A 62 8.48 -6.46 -1.35
N LEU A 63 7.37 -6.91 -1.94
CA LEU A 63 6.67 -8.12 -1.49
C LEU A 63 7.55 -9.39 -1.56
N SER A 64 8.47 -9.46 -2.51
CA SER A 64 9.39 -10.60 -2.64
C SER A 64 10.33 -10.78 -1.45
N GLN A 65 10.54 -9.72 -0.66
CA GLN A 65 11.33 -9.80 0.59
C GLN A 65 10.54 -10.43 1.74
N LEU A 66 9.21 -10.46 1.65
CA LEU A 66 8.35 -11.09 2.64
C LEU A 66 8.14 -12.58 2.33
N THR A 67 7.85 -12.90 1.06
CA THR A 67 7.52 -14.27 0.63
C THR A 67 7.65 -14.43 -0.88
N THR A 68 7.48 -15.66 -1.36
CA THR A 68 7.47 -15.97 -2.79
C THR A 68 6.26 -15.33 -3.49
N VAL A 69 6.50 -14.40 -4.41
CA VAL A 69 5.45 -13.70 -5.18
C VAL A 69 5.09 -14.40 -6.51
N GLY A 70 6.04 -15.16 -7.08
CA GLY A 70 5.89 -15.79 -8.40
C GLY A 70 5.99 -14.80 -9.57
N ASP A 71 5.81 -15.32 -10.79
CA ASP A 71 5.83 -14.52 -12.03
C ASP A 71 4.45 -13.91 -12.27
N VAL A 72 4.30 -12.61 -11.96
CA VAL A 72 3.04 -11.88 -12.13
C VAL A 72 3.13 -10.96 -13.34
N THR A 73 2.16 -11.11 -14.25
CA THR A 73 1.99 -10.22 -15.41
C THR A 73 1.23 -8.93 -15.03
N PRO A 74 1.43 -7.82 -15.76
CA PRO A 74 0.65 -6.59 -15.55
C PRO A 74 -0.86 -6.84 -15.61
N GLU A 75 -1.33 -7.71 -16.49
CA GLU A 75 -2.74 -8.02 -16.67
C GLU A 75 -3.33 -8.75 -15.45
N GLN A 76 -2.57 -9.69 -14.86
CA GLN A 76 -2.97 -10.36 -13.63
C GLN A 76 -3.05 -9.38 -12.47
N PHE A 77 -2.07 -8.47 -12.37
CA PHE A 77 -2.03 -7.45 -11.33
C PHE A 77 -3.23 -6.50 -11.43
N ILE A 78 -3.49 -5.92 -12.62
CA ILE A 78 -4.63 -5.03 -12.85
C ILE A 78 -5.95 -5.75 -12.52
N LYS A 79 -6.13 -6.99 -12.97
CA LYS A 79 -7.35 -7.75 -12.69
C LYS A 79 -7.56 -7.97 -11.19
N LYS A 80 -6.48 -8.22 -10.44
CA LYS A 80 -6.53 -8.36 -8.98
C LYS A 80 -6.83 -7.03 -8.30
N PHE A 81 -6.18 -5.96 -8.74
CA PHE A 81 -6.39 -4.59 -8.26
C PHE A 81 -7.84 -4.14 -8.44
N GLU A 82 -8.39 -4.29 -9.64
CA GLU A 82 -9.79 -3.92 -9.93
C GLU A 82 -10.79 -4.72 -9.09
N HIS A 83 -10.51 -6.00 -8.85
CA HIS A 83 -11.34 -6.80 -7.96
C HIS A 83 -11.31 -6.27 -6.51
N MET A 84 -10.13 -5.98 -5.97
CA MET A 84 -9.97 -5.41 -4.64
C MET A 84 -10.62 -4.02 -4.52
N LYS A 85 -10.45 -3.17 -5.52
CA LYS A 85 -11.08 -1.85 -5.60
C LYS A 85 -12.60 -1.95 -5.57
N LYS A 86 -13.16 -2.86 -6.38
CA LYS A 86 -14.60 -3.05 -6.51
C LYS A 86 -15.25 -3.58 -5.24
N THR A 87 -14.56 -4.40 -4.45
CA THR A 87 -15.12 -4.91 -3.19
C THR A 87 -15.17 -3.82 -2.11
N GLY A 88 -14.24 -2.86 -2.13
CA GLY A 88 -14.18 -1.76 -1.14
C GLY A 88 -13.73 -2.20 0.25
N ASP A 89 -13.27 -3.44 0.39
CA ASP A 89 -12.88 -4.06 1.66
C ASP A 89 -11.35 -4.21 1.82
N TYR A 90 -10.59 -3.80 0.81
CA TYR A 90 -9.13 -3.89 0.76
C TYR A 90 -8.49 -2.50 0.80
N TYR A 91 -7.59 -2.32 1.75
CA TYR A 91 -6.81 -1.11 1.96
C TYR A 91 -5.34 -1.47 1.87
N VAL A 92 -4.84 -1.60 0.63
CA VAL A 92 -3.40 -1.79 0.39
C VAL A 92 -2.73 -0.42 0.42
N ILE A 93 -1.88 -0.24 1.42
CA ILE A 93 -1.15 1.00 1.69
C ILE A 93 0.30 0.79 1.29
N VAL A 94 0.87 1.77 0.62
CA VAL A 94 2.28 1.79 0.24
C VAL A 94 2.97 3.04 0.76
N VAL A 95 4.27 2.91 1.02
CA VAL A 95 5.17 4.05 1.19
C VAL A 95 6.05 4.09 -0.05
N GLU A 96 6.04 5.23 -0.72
CA GLU A 96 6.90 5.53 -1.86
C GLU A 96 8.02 6.48 -1.44
N ASP A 97 9.25 6.16 -1.85
CA ASP A 97 10.34 7.13 -1.88
C ASP A 97 10.27 7.91 -3.20
N THR A 98 9.91 9.18 -3.08
CA THR A 98 9.72 10.10 -4.22
C THR A 98 11.02 10.52 -4.89
N ASN A 99 12.17 10.39 -4.20
CA ASN A 99 13.48 10.64 -4.81
C ASN A 99 13.86 9.51 -5.77
N LEU A 100 13.46 8.28 -5.43
CA LEU A 100 13.75 7.08 -6.22
C LEU A 100 12.60 6.71 -7.18
N GLY A 101 11.39 7.18 -6.92
CA GLY A 101 10.17 6.74 -7.60
C GLY A 101 9.87 5.26 -7.37
N GLN A 102 10.21 4.74 -6.18
CA GLN A 102 10.07 3.33 -5.84
C GLN A 102 9.24 3.12 -4.57
N ILE A 103 8.47 2.04 -4.57
CA ILE A 103 7.82 1.56 -3.36
C ILE A 103 8.89 1.01 -2.43
N VAL A 104 8.85 1.46 -1.17
CA VAL A 104 9.80 1.09 -0.12
C VAL A 104 9.15 0.40 1.06
N ALA A 105 7.82 0.44 1.20
CA ALA A 105 7.09 -0.37 2.17
C ALA A 105 5.66 -0.62 1.72
N THR A 106 5.04 -1.68 2.24
CA THR A 106 3.61 -1.93 2.07
C THR A 106 3.00 -2.65 3.27
N ALA A 107 1.71 -2.43 3.46
CA ALA A 107 0.87 -3.15 4.41
C ALA A 107 -0.56 -3.20 3.87
N THR A 108 -1.26 -4.30 4.13
CA THR A 108 -2.64 -4.49 3.69
C THR A 108 -3.57 -4.58 4.90
N LEU A 109 -4.60 -3.72 4.96
CA LEU A 109 -5.73 -3.90 5.86
C LEU A 109 -6.91 -4.49 5.07
N ILE A 110 -7.48 -5.59 5.55
CA ILE A 110 -8.65 -6.25 4.98
C ILE A 110 -9.80 -6.16 5.98
N THR A 111 -10.96 -5.72 5.51
CA THR A 111 -12.19 -5.68 6.30
C THR A 111 -13.05 -6.90 6.02
N GLU A 112 -13.27 -7.74 7.03
CA GLU A 112 -14.12 -8.92 6.94
C GLU A 112 -15.48 -8.67 7.59
N HIS A 113 -16.55 -8.88 6.84
CA HIS A 113 -17.93 -8.75 7.31
C HIS A 113 -18.40 -10.02 8.03
N LYS A 114 -19.02 -9.88 9.20
CA LYS A 114 -19.50 -10.99 10.04
C LYS A 114 -20.98 -10.81 10.34
N PHE A 115 -21.74 -11.91 10.48
CA PHE A 115 -23.12 -11.86 11.00
C PHE A 115 -23.17 -11.76 12.53
N ILE A 116 -22.20 -12.38 13.21
CA ILE A 116 -22.06 -12.32 14.66
C ILE A 116 -21.73 -10.91 15.14
N HIS A 117 -21.92 -10.65 16.44
CA HIS A 117 -21.71 -9.34 17.07
C HIS A 117 -22.49 -8.20 16.38
N SER A 118 -23.76 -8.45 16.05
CA SER A 118 -24.66 -7.46 15.42
C SER A 118 -24.16 -6.96 14.06
N CYS A 119 -23.86 -7.90 13.15
CA CYS A 119 -23.32 -7.58 11.83
C CYS A 119 -21.97 -6.82 11.88
N ALA A 120 -21.09 -7.20 12.80
CA ALA A 120 -19.80 -6.52 12.99
C ALA A 120 -18.85 -6.65 11.78
N LYS A 121 -17.82 -5.80 11.79
CA LYS A 121 -16.66 -5.87 10.89
C LYS A 121 -15.41 -6.24 11.69
N ARG A 122 -14.51 -7.02 11.07
CA ARG A 122 -13.21 -7.39 11.63
C ARG A 122 -12.09 -6.94 10.69
N GLY A 123 -11.14 -6.16 11.20
CA GLY A 123 -9.91 -5.83 10.47
C GLY A 123 -8.87 -6.95 10.57
N ARG A 124 -8.14 -7.18 9.48
CA ARG A 124 -6.95 -8.04 9.42
C ARG A 124 -5.81 -7.25 8.79
N VAL A 125 -4.66 -7.23 9.46
CA VAL A 125 -3.44 -6.66 8.92
C VAL A 125 -2.61 -7.79 8.34
N GLU A 126 -2.29 -7.69 7.06
CA GLU A 126 -1.61 -8.72 6.27
C GLU A 126 -0.46 -8.06 5.46
N GLU A 127 0.46 -8.88 4.95
CA GLU A 127 1.46 -8.48 3.95
C GLU A 127 2.32 -7.26 4.35
N VAL A 128 2.66 -7.15 5.64
CA VAL A 128 3.48 -6.04 6.16
C VAL A 128 4.96 -6.28 5.86
N VAL A 129 5.56 -5.40 5.07
CA VAL A 129 6.98 -5.48 4.72
C VAL A 129 7.56 -4.09 4.44
N VAL A 130 8.80 -3.89 4.86
CA VAL A 130 9.61 -2.69 4.57
C VAL A 130 10.84 -3.17 3.81
N SER A 131 11.19 -2.45 2.74
CA SER A 131 12.34 -2.78 1.92
C SER A 131 13.64 -2.70 2.73
N ASP A 132 14.51 -3.69 2.57
CA ASP A 132 15.79 -3.75 3.28
C ASP A 132 16.68 -2.52 3.05
N VAL A 133 16.61 -1.89 1.86
CA VAL A 133 17.32 -0.63 1.56
C VAL A 133 16.96 0.48 2.57
N CYS A 134 15.70 0.51 3.02
CA CYS A 134 15.24 1.45 4.03
C CYS A 134 15.50 0.95 5.46
N ARG A 135 15.61 -0.36 5.67
CA ARG A 135 15.94 -0.94 6.98
C ARG A 135 17.40 -0.70 7.35
N GLU A 136 18.30 -0.76 6.38
CA GLU A 136 19.73 -0.47 6.56
C GLU A 136 19.96 1.03 6.82
N ASN A 137 19.12 1.92 6.28
CA ASN A 137 19.12 3.36 6.57
C ASN A 137 18.64 3.73 7.99
N SER A 138 18.18 2.77 8.81
CA SER A 138 17.95 3.00 10.25
C SER A 138 19.24 3.36 11.02
N TRP A 139 20.41 3.24 10.37
CA TRP A 139 21.71 3.66 10.90
C TRP A 139 22.18 5.04 10.42
N GLY A 140 21.35 5.79 9.71
CA GLY A 140 21.70 7.16 9.32
C GLY A 140 20.61 7.80 8.50
N ASN A 141 19.84 8.68 9.14
CA ASN A 141 19.07 9.79 8.58
C ASN A 141 18.45 9.58 7.19
N CYS A 142 17.15 9.29 7.16
CA CYS A 142 16.29 9.90 6.15
C CYS A 142 15.98 11.34 6.56
#